data_AF-A0A9W9SV82-F1
#
_entry.id   AF-A0A9W9SV82-F1
#
_cell.length_a   1.000
_cell.length_b   1.000
_cell.length_c   1.000
_cell.angle_alpha   90.00
_cell.angle_beta   90.00
_cell.angle_gamma   90.00
#
_symmetry.space_group_name_H-M   'P 1'
#
loop_
_entity.id
_entity.type
_entity.pdbx_description
1 polymer ?
#
loop_
_entity_poly.entity_id
_entity_poly.type
_entity_poly.pdbx_seq_one_letter_code
_entity_poly.pdbx_strand_id
1 'polypeptide(L)'
;MVDETDIVPFGFLPFDYHVMATWDPNSPFSKKQQHRVLVESWLRLGKHGRNKYPAGDDPPDEFPLHVPQDLMTEEERALDGQISRVFWIRTWYGQKDDKASQDAADVAYSRLRIMVMQDGDPNVTNSCLEEECIFESKEEFGPDIITTPEGDTNPDFEDGIARGTPGSVPSYLITALMHYPDTFEGLSRREWHWPHISDETLPDLEKWQDLMIVVADRKACEEGWVLFLAVNHHGKILPFRARERASWTEQMIANYLDGQKLDENTSDSDKEMEFYLRGGSGWDPDSVP
;
A
#
# COMPACT_ATOMS: atom_id res chain seq x y z
N MET A 1 -7.50 -14.86 -20.91
CA MET A 1 -7.94 -14.00 -22.02
C MET A 1 -8.64 -12.85 -21.35
N VAL A 2 -7.92 -11.76 -21.17
CA VAL A 2 -8.51 -10.48 -20.77
C VAL A 2 -9.36 -10.11 -21.99
N ASP A 3 -10.69 -10.11 -21.84
CA ASP A 3 -11.56 -9.40 -22.80
C ASP A 3 -10.99 -7.98 -22.95
N GLU A 4 -11.22 -7.30 -24.07
CA GLU A 4 -10.90 -5.86 -24.22
C GLU A 4 -11.52 -5.09 -23.04
N THR A 5 -10.80 -5.01 -21.92
CA THR A 5 -11.24 -4.43 -20.66
C THR A 5 -11.33 -2.94 -20.91
N ASP A 6 -12.51 -2.38 -20.66
CA ASP A 6 -12.83 -0.97 -20.76
C ASP A 6 -11.67 -0.11 -20.23
N ILE A 7 -10.84 0.42 -21.14
CA ILE A 7 -9.80 1.37 -20.79
C ILE A 7 -10.51 2.54 -20.13
N VAL A 8 -10.29 2.76 -18.84
CA VAL A 8 -10.89 3.86 -18.10
C VAL A 8 -10.17 5.15 -18.52
N PRO A 9 -10.76 6.03 -19.34
CA PRO A 9 -10.06 7.21 -19.85
C PRO A 9 -9.81 8.23 -18.73
N PHE A 10 -8.89 9.17 -18.95
CA PHE A 10 -8.72 10.31 -18.05
C PHE A 10 -10.02 11.11 -17.92
N GLY A 11 -10.37 11.49 -16.69
CA GLY A 11 -11.60 12.23 -16.36
C GLY A 11 -12.71 11.38 -15.76
N PHE A 12 -12.52 10.06 -15.66
CA PHE A 12 -13.48 9.13 -15.05
C PHE A 12 -13.12 8.75 -13.62
N LEU A 13 -11.83 8.85 -13.27
CA LEU A 13 -11.36 8.59 -11.92
C LEU A 13 -11.39 9.88 -11.10
N PRO A 14 -11.82 9.82 -9.84
CA PRO A 14 -11.79 10.96 -8.93
C PRO A 14 -10.42 11.61 -8.78
N PHE A 15 -9.36 10.80 -8.79
CA PHE A 15 -8.00 11.32 -8.76
C PHE A 15 -7.71 12.20 -9.98
N ASP A 16 -8.28 11.94 -11.16
CA ASP A 16 -8.11 12.78 -12.34
C ASP A 16 -8.63 14.21 -12.09
N TYR A 17 -9.77 14.35 -11.40
CA TYR A 17 -10.30 15.65 -11.02
C TYR A 17 -9.42 16.35 -9.99
N HIS A 18 -8.77 15.60 -9.11
CA HIS A 18 -7.75 16.17 -8.24
C HIS A 18 -6.58 16.71 -9.07
N VAL A 19 -6.01 15.89 -9.96
CA VAL A 19 -4.92 16.28 -10.86
C VAL A 19 -5.27 17.54 -11.63
N MET A 20 -6.46 17.61 -12.25
CA MET A 20 -6.91 18.81 -12.97
C MET A 20 -6.97 20.06 -12.10
N ALA A 21 -7.33 19.92 -10.82
CA ALA A 21 -7.48 21.03 -9.90
C ALA A 21 -6.16 21.52 -9.28
N THR A 22 -5.13 20.67 -9.21
CA THR A 22 -3.88 20.98 -8.48
C THR A 22 -2.61 20.91 -9.32
N TRP A 23 -2.64 20.43 -10.56
CA TRP A 23 -1.46 20.38 -11.42
C TRP A 23 -0.89 21.78 -11.71
N ASP A 24 0.43 21.95 -11.54
CA ASP A 24 1.11 23.22 -11.81
C ASP A 24 2.11 23.07 -12.98
N PRO A 25 1.78 23.58 -14.17
CA PRO A 25 2.67 23.48 -15.33
C PRO A 25 3.96 24.31 -15.17
N ASN A 26 4.01 25.24 -14.22
CA ASN A 26 5.18 26.08 -13.95
C ASN A 26 6.03 25.56 -12.79
N SER A 27 5.65 24.44 -12.17
CA SER A 27 6.39 23.87 -11.07
C SER A 27 7.80 23.44 -11.51
N PRO A 28 8.84 23.69 -10.69
CA PRO A 28 10.20 23.26 -10.99
C PRO A 28 10.39 21.74 -10.89
N PHE A 29 9.39 21.02 -10.38
CA PHE A 29 9.44 19.57 -10.19
C PHE A 29 9.17 18.81 -11.48
N SER A 30 9.87 17.68 -11.64
CA SER A 30 9.59 16.73 -12.71
C SER A 30 8.17 16.17 -12.62
N LYS A 31 7.65 15.64 -13.73
CA LYS A 31 6.32 15.03 -13.77
C LYS A 31 6.10 13.97 -12.68
N LYS A 32 7.10 13.10 -12.46
CA LYS A 32 7.07 12.05 -11.42
C LYS A 32 7.03 12.65 -10.00
N GLN A 33 7.79 13.71 -9.74
CA GLN A 33 7.78 14.40 -8.44
C GLN A 33 6.43 15.09 -8.18
N GLN A 34 5.85 15.77 -9.19
CA GLN A 34 4.52 16.35 -9.06
C GLN A 34 3.45 15.28 -8.84
N HIS A 35 3.52 14.16 -9.56
CA HIS A 35 2.62 13.02 -9.34
C HIS A 35 2.66 12.54 -7.89
N ARG A 36 3.87 12.35 -7.34
CA ARG A 36 4.04 11.99 -5.93
C ARG A 36 3.37 12.99 -4.98
N VAL A 37 3.59 14.29 -5.19
CA VAL A 37 2.98 15.35 -4.38
C VAL A 37 1.44 15.33 -4.47
N LEU A 38 0.89 15.04 -5.65
CA LEU A 38 -0.55 14.89 -5.86
C LEU A 38 -1.13 13.72 -5.07
N VAL A 39 -0.47 12.56 -5.08
CA VAL A 39 -0.87 11.40 -4.27
C VAL A 39 -0.81 11.73 -2.79
N GLU A 40 0.26 12.39 -2.33
CA GLU A 40 0.36 12.82 -0.93
C GLU A 40 -0.75 13.80 -0.53
N SER A 41 -1.09 14.77 -1.39
CA SER A 41 -2.20 15.69 -1.11
C SER A 41 -3.55 14.96 -1.16
N TRP A 42 -3.71 13.99 -2.06
CA TRP A 42 -4.90 13.14 -2.16
C TRP A 42 -5.15 12.31 -0.90
N LEU A 43 -4.10 11.74 -0.33
CA LEU A 43 -4.17 11.02 0.94
C LEU A 43 -4.51 11.95 2.11
N ARG A 44 -3.90 13.14 2.15
CA ARG A 44 -4.17 14.14 3.18
C ARG A 44 -5.63 14.60 3.23
N LEU A 45 -6.34 14.58 2.10
CA LEU A 45 -7.78 14.90 2.07
C LEU A 45 -8.62 13.90 2.89
N GLY A 46 -8.19 12.63 2.96
CA GLY A 46 -8.98 11.56 3.55
C GLY A 46 -10.31 11.35 2.85
N LYS A 47 -11.13 10.45 3.40
CA LYS A 47 -12.38 10.04 2.77
C LYS A 47 -13.33 11.21 2.49
N HIS A 48 -13.56 12.04 3.49
CA HIS A 48 -14.48 13.18 3.35
C HIS A 48 -13.96 14.27 2.41
N GLY A 49 -12.65 14.57 2.44
CA GLY A 49 -12.08 15.58 1.56
C GLY A 49 -12.10 15.16 0.09
N ARG A 50 -12.18 13.86 -0.20
CA ARG A 50 -12.26 13.29 -1.56
C ARG A 50 -13.67 13.30 -2.14
N ASN A 51 -14.73 13.39 -1.32
CA ASN A 51 -16.13 13.41 -1.76
C ASN A 51 -16.49 14.56 -2.72
N LYS A 52 -15.72 15.64 -2.74
CA LYS A 52 -15.95 16.76 -3.68
C LYS A 52 -15.52 16.44 -5.12
N TYR A 53 -14.79 15.35 -5.32
CA TYR A 53 -14.32 14.91 -6.63
C TYR A 53 -15.24 13.79 -7.13
N PRO A 54 -15.94 14.00 -8.25
CA PRO A 54 -16.90 13.04 -8.76
C PRO A 54 -16.22 11.75 -9.22
N ALA A 55 -16.96 10.65 -9.17
CA ALA A 55 -16.64 9.39 -9.85
C ALA A 55 -17.76 9.12 -10.85
N GLY A 56 -17.46 8.51 -12.00
CA GLY A 56 -18.49 7.98 -12.89
C GLY A 56 -18.34 8.37 -14.35
N ASP A 57 -19.43 8.13 -15.09
CA ASP A 57 -19.44 7.97 -16.55
C ASP A 57 -19.45 9.27 -17.37
N ASP A 58 -19.59 10.42 -16.71
CA ASP A 58 -19.66 11.73 -17.35
C ASP A 58 -18.37 12.52 -17.10
N PRO A 59 -17.33 12.35 -17.94
CA PRO A 59 -16.12 13.16 -17.86
C PRO A 59 -16.43 14.62 -18.24
N PRO A 60 -15.57 15.59 -17.88
CA PRO A 60 -15.67 16.95 -18.37
C PRO A 60 -15.59 17.00 -19.91
N ASP A 61 -16.35 17.91 -20.53
CA ASP A 61 -16.35 18.11 -21.98
C ASP A 61 -14.96 18.45 -22.55
N GLU A 62 -14.13 19.17 -21.77
CA GLU A 62 -12.77 19.56 -22.15
C GLU A 62 -11.81 19.45 -20.97
N PHE A 63 -10.62 18.90 -21.24
CA PHE A 63 -9.51 18.84 -20.29
C PHE A 63 -8.54 20.00 -20.51
N PRO A 64 -7.99 20.61 -19.45
CA PRO A 64 -6.95 21.62 -19.62
C PRO A 64 -5.71 21.02 -20.31
N LEU A 65 -5.31 21.57 -21.46
CA LEU A 65 -4.23 21.03 -22.31
C LEU A 65 -2.86 20.86 -21.62
N HIS A 66 -2.64 21.55 -20.51
CA HIS A 66 -1.38 21.51 -19.75
C HIS A 66 -1.35 20.41 -18.67
N VAL A 67 -2.49 19.74 -18.45
CA VAL A 67 -2.62 18.66 -17.47
C VAL A 67 -2.23 17.33 -18.13
N PRO A 68 -1.29 16.56 -17.57
CA PRO A 68 -0.94 15.25 -18.08
C PRO A 68 -2.07 14.25 -17.81
N GLN A 69 -2.37 13.44 -18.82
CA GLN A 69 -3.41 12.40 -18.77
C GLN A 69 -2.81 10.99 -18.59
N ASP A 70 -1.50 10.89 -18.67
CA ASP A 70 -0.68 9.67 -18.67
C ASP A 70 0.15 9.59 -17.37
N LEU A 71 -0.46 9.95 -16.23
CA LEU A 71 0.17 9.77 -14.91
C LEU A 71 0.11 8.32 -14.42
N MET A 72 -0.86 7.55 -14.94
CA MET A 72 -1.06 6.12 -14.74
C MET A 72 -1.12 5.42 -16.11
N THR A 73 -0.69 4.17 -16.19
CA THR A 73 -0.82 3.34 -17.41
C THR A 73 -2.28 2.94 -17.65
N GLU A 74 -2.60 2.44 -18.85
CA GLU A 74 -3.96 1.98 -19.16
C GLU A 74 -4.37 0.81 -18.24
N GLU A 75 -3.45 -0.09 -17.93
CA GLU A 75 -3.67 -1.20 -17.01
C GLU A 75 -3.89 -0.71 -15.57
N GLU A 76 -3.10 0.25 -15.11
CA GLU A 76 -3.26 0.85 -13.78
C GLU A 76 -4.63 1.51 -13.64
N ARG A 77 -5.05 2.26 -14.66
CA ARG A 77 -6.36 2.94 -14.69
C ARG A 77 -7.54 1.98 -14.68
N ALA A 78 -7.43 0.83 -15.34
CA ALA A 78 -8.49 -0.19 -15.34
C ALA A 78 -8.71 -0.82 -13.96
N LEU A 79 -7.70 -0.75 -13.10
CA LEU A 79 -7.65 -1.41 -11.80
C LEU A 79 -7.79 -0.44 -10.62
N ASP A 80 -7.48 0.85 -10.81
CA ASP A 80 -7.55 1.84 -9.75
C ASP A 80 -8.95 1.96 -9.15
N GLY A 81 -9.02 1.84 -7.83
CA GLY A 81 -10.28 1.80 -7.09
C GLY A 81 -11.11 0.52 -7.29
N GLN A 82 -10.60 -0.51 -7.97
CA GLN A 82 -11.20 -1.83 -8.12
C GLN A 82 -10.41 -2.95 -7.43
N ILE A 83 -9.11 -2.76 -7.22
CA ILE A 83 -8.21 -3.79 -6.67
C ILE A 83 -8.43 -4.11 -5.19
N SER A 84 -7.87 -5.27 -4.81
CA SER A 84 -7.76 -5.73 -3.43
C SER A 84 -7.19 -4.66 -2.50
N ARG A 85 -7.73 -4.58 -1.27
CA ARG A 85 -7.29 -3.66 -0.21
C ARG A 85 -6.03 -4.15 0.51
N VAL A 86 -5.18 -4.90 -0.18
CA VAL A 86 -3.96 -5.47 0.37
C VAL A 86 -2.81 -5.24 -0.60
N PHE A 87 -1.74 -4.60 -0.15
CA PHE A 87 -0.50 -4.49 -0.93
C PHE A 87 0.61 -5.32 -0.31
N TRP A 88 1.31 -6.08 -1.14
CA TRP A 88 2.59 -6.68 -0.80
C TRP A 88 3.71 -5.76 -1.30
N ILE A 89 4.54 -5.27 -0.39
CA ILE A 89 5.63 -4.35 -0.73
C ILE A 89 6.95 -4.98 -0.31
N ARG A 90 7.79 -5.27 -1.31
CA ARG A 90 9.19 -5.62 -1.07
C ARG A 90 9.98 -4.36 -0.79
N THR A 91 10.80 -4.43 0.26
CA THR A 91 11.75 -3.37 0.57
C THR A 91 13.14 -3.86 0.23
N TRP A 92 13.93 -2.98 -0.39
CA TRP A 92 15.26 -3.33 -0.87
C TRP A 92 16.28 -3.08 0.23
N TYR A 93 16.93 -4.16 0.68
CA TYR A 93 18.01 -4.13 1.66
C TYR A 93 19.27 -4.80 1.09
N GLY A 94 20.39 -4.64 1.80
CA GLY A 94 21.72 -5.00 1.32
C GLY A 94 22.56 -3.75 1.06
N GLN A 95 23.88 -3.86 1.26
CA GLN A 95 24.76 -2.70 1.19
C GLN A 95 24.86 -2.17 -0.24
N LYS A 96 24.74 -0.85 -0.37
CA LYS A 96 25.01 -0.14 -1.62
C LYS A 96 26.46 -0.42 -2.02
N ASP A 97 26.65 -0.86 -3.25
CA ASP A 97 27.96 -1.26 -3.83
C ASP A 97 28.55 -2.60 -3.33
N ASP A 98 27.83 -3.39 -2.52
CA ASP A 98 28.21 -4.77 -2.20
C ASP A 98 27.28 -5.76 -2.94
N LYS A 99 27.80 -6.33 -4.03
CA LYS A 99 27.08 -7.32 -4.82
C LYS A 99 26.73 -8.58 -4.01
N ALA A 100 27.61 -9.05 -3.14
CA ALA A 100 27.34 -10.26 -2.37
C ALA A 100 26.23 -10.02 -1.35
N SER A 101 26.19 -8.83 -0.74
CA SER A 101 25.10 -8.44 0.16
C SER A 101 23.76 -8.31 -0.57
N GLN A 102 23.75 -7.75 -1.78
CA GLN A 102 22.53 -7.64 -2.60
C GLN A 102 22.04 -9.02 -3.08
N ASP A 103 22.94 -9.86 -3.59
CA ASP A 103 22.62 -11.22 -4.03
C ASP A 103 22.05 -12.06 -2.85
N ALA A 104 22.58 -11.89 -1.63
CA ALA A 104 22.05 -12.55 -0.44
C ALA A 104 20.63 -12.06 -0.09
N ALA A 105 20.37 -10.75 -0.21
CA ALA A 105 19.03 -10.19 0.01
C ALA A 105 18.01 -10.70 -1.01
N ASP A 106 18.41 -10.83 -2.28
CA ASP A 106 17.58 -11.40 -3.35
C ASP A 106 17.23 -12.87 -3.07
N VAL A 107 18.20 -13.68 -2.64
CA VAL A 107 18.00 -15.09 -2.28
C VAL A 107 17.05 -15.23 -1.08
N ALA A 108 17.25 -14.43 -0.04
CA ALA A 108 16.40 -14.42 1.15
C ALA A 108 14.97 -13.98 0.82
N TYR A 109 14.79 -12.95 -0.02
CA TYR A 109 13.48 -12.54 -0.52
C TYR A 109 12.81 -13.64 -1.35
N SER A 110 13.56 -14.31 -2.22
CA SER A 110 13.05 -15.40 -3.05
C SER A 110 12.52 -16.54 -2.20
N ARG A 111 13.24 -16.91 -1.12
CA ARG A 111 12.77 -17.90 -0.14
C ARG A 111 11.46 -17.47 0.52
N LEU A 112 11.35 -16.21 0.95
CA LEU A 112 10.12 -15.68 1.56
C LEU A 112 8.95 -15.74 0.57
N ARG A 113 9.16 -15.31 -0.67
CA ARG A 113 8.13 -15.29 -1.71
C ARG A 113 7.58 -16.68 -2.02
N ILE A 114 8.45 -17.70 -2.08
CA ILE A 114 8.03 -19.11 -2.24
C ILE A 114 7.20 -19.57 -1.04
N MET A 115 7.65 -19.27 0.19
CA MET A 115 6.92 -19.66 1.40
C MET A 115 5.52 -19.05 1.46
N VAL A 116 5.39 -17.76 1.12
CA VAL A 116 4.13 -17.03 1.26
C VAL A 116 3.17 -17.24 0.08
N MET A 117 3.67 -17.18 -1.16
CA MET A 117 2.83 -17.15 -2.36
C MET A 117 2.71 -18.51 -3.08
N GLN A 118 3.43 -19.52 -2.58
CA GLN A 118 3.52 -20.83 -3.24
C GLN A 118 3.44 -21.98 -2.23
N ASP A 119 2.98 -21.72 -0.99
CA ASP A 119 2.88 -22.71 0.09
C ASP A 119 4.19 -23.53 0.27
N GLY A 120 5.34 -22.88 0.06
CA GLY A 120 6.65 -23.52 0.14
C GLY A 120 7.03 -24.43 -1.03
N ASP A 121 6.17 -24.61 -2.04
CA ASP A 121 6.44 -25.39 -3.26
C ASP A 121 6.44 -24.48 -4.51
N PRO A 122 7.60 -24.26 -5.17
CA PRO A 122 7.68 -23.39 -6.34
C PRO A 122 6.85 -23.84 -7.55
N ASN A 123 6.29 -25.05 -7.52
CA ASN A 123 5.42 -25.58 -8.56
C ASN A 123 3.92 -25.33 -8.27
N VAL A 124 3.59 -24.78 -7.11
CA VAL A 124 2.22 -24.40 -6.73
C VAL A 124 2.02 -22.91 -7.00
N THR A 125 1.00 -22.57 -7.76
CA THR A 125 0.46 -21.20 -7.84
C THR A 125 -0.62 -21.06 -6.78
N ASN A 126 -0.28 -20.48 -5.64
CA ASN A 126 -1.25 -20.08 -4.62
C ASN A 126 -1.19 -18.56 -4.41
N SER A 127 -1.81 -17.81 -5.31
CA SER A 127 -1.80 -16.35 -5.21
C SER A 127 -3.01 -15.88 -4.39
N CYS A 128 -2.85 -15.78 -3.06
CA CYS A 128 -3.79 -15.06 -2.20
C CYS A 128 -3.86 -13.54 -2.49
N LEU A 129 -2.99 -13.05 -3.38
CA LEU A 129 -2.92 -11.68 -3.86
C LEU A 129 -2.88 -11.65 -5.38
N GLU A 130 -3.56 -10.66 -5.94
CA GLU A 130 -3.48 -10.28 -7.36
C GLU A 130 -2.05 -9.77 -7.66
N GLU A 131 -1.52 -10.04 -8.86
CA GLU A 131 -0.13 -9.65 -9.19
C GLU A 131 0.05 -8.13 -9.16
N GLU A 132 -1.00 -7.39 -9.45
CA GLU A 132 -1.06 -5.94 -9.46
C GLU A 132 -0.98 -5.32 -8.05
N CYS A 133 -1.17 -6.14 -7.02
CA CYS A 133 -0.99 -5.76 -5.61
C CYS A 133 0.43 -6.04 -5.10
N ILE A 134 1.34 -6.54 -5.95
CA ILE A 134 2.70 -6.97 -5.59
C ILE A 134 3.73 -5.95 -6.12
N PHE A 135 4.33 -5.19 -5.21
CA PHE A 135 5.29 -4.14 -5.51
C PHE A 135 6.72 -4.58 -5.18
N GLU A 136 7.46 -4.98 -6.22
CA GLU A 136 8.81 -5.54 -6.08
C GLU A 136 9.91 -4.76 -6.84
N SER A 137 9.56 -3.74 -7.61
CA SER A 137 10.47 -3.00 -8.51
C SER A 137 11.64 -2.34 -7.76
N LYS A 138 12.88 -2.59 -8.20
CA LYS A 138 14.08 -1.95 -7.62
C LYS A 138 14.15 -0.48 -8.03
N GLU A 139 13.66 -0.18 -9.21
CA GLU A 139 13.67 1.13 -9.85
C GLU A 139 12.67 2.10 -9.21
N GLU A 140 11.76 1.59 -8.37
CA GLU A 140 10.75 2.39 -7.66
C GLU A 140 10.89 2.31 -6.14
N PHE A 141 11.23 1.14 -5.60
CA PHE A 141 11.32 0.88 -4.16
C PHE A 141 12.77 0.74 -3.68
N GLY A 142 13.75 1.02 -4.54
CA GLY A 142 15.16 0.98 -4.19
C GLY A 142 15.54 2.04 -3.14
N PRO A 143 16.62 1.80 -2.38
CA PRO A 143 17.03 2.66 -1.26
C PRO A 143 17.39 4.11 -1.66
N ASP A 144 17.71 4.33 -2.95
CA ASP A 144 18.05 5.66 -3.48
C ASP A 144 16.84 6.46 -4.00
N ILE A 145 15.68 5.80 -4.17
CA ILE A 145 14.47 6.39 -4.77
C ILE A 145 13.47 6.79 -3.69
N ILE A 146 13.44 6.02 -2.62
CA ILE A 146 12.67 6.31 -1.42
C ILE A 146 13.38 7.43 -0.64
N THR A 147 13.48 8.61 -1.24
CA THR A 147 13.99 9.80 -0.54
C THR A 147 12.93 10.29 0.42
N THR A 148 13.24 10.23 1.71
CA THR A 148 12.62 11.11 2.71
C THR A 148 12.78 12.57 2.24
N PRO A 149 11.75 13.41 2.35
CA PRO A 149 11.93 14.84 2.17
C PRO A 149 13.07 15.33 3.08
N GLU A 150 13.93 16.23 2.58
CA GLU A 150 14.94 16.88 3.42
C GLU A 150 14.26 17.46 4.68
N GLY A 151 14.56 16.88 5.85
CA GLY A 151 13.96 17.27 7.12
C GLY A 151 12.97 16.27 7.74
N ASP A 152 12.75 15.10 7.14
CA ASP A 152 12.00 14.04 7.80
C ASP A 152 12.75 13.53 9.04
N THR A 153 12.14 13.72 10.21
CA THR A 153 12.70 13.34 11.50
C THR A 153 12.61 11.84 11.77
N ASN A 154 11.93 11.06 10.90
CA ASN A 154 11.73 9.63 11.12
C ASN A 154 11.94 8.84 9.83
N PRO A 155 13.05 8.08 9.68
CA PRO A 155 13.24 7.27 8.49
C PRO A 155 12.21 6.14 8.46
N ASP A 156 11.69 5.82 7.27
CA ASP A 156 10.76 4.69 7.07
C ASP A 156 11.41 3.33 7.38
N PHE A 157 12.75 3.29 7.31
CA PHE A 157 13.56 2.10 7.51
C PHE A 157 14.68 2.32 8.53
N GLU A 158 15.00 1.27 9.27
CA GLU A 158 16.17 1.18 10.15
C GLU A 158 16.88 -0.15 9.86
N ASP A 159 18.11 -0.09 9.34
CA ASP A 159 18.89 -1.28 8.93
C ASP A 159 18.16 -2.26 7.99
N GLY A 160 17.36 -1.72 7.05
CA GLY A 160 16.56 -2.52 6.11
C GLY A 160 15.28 -3.12 6.71
N ILE A 161 14.93 -2.73 7.94
CA ILE A 161 13.69 -3.13 8.62
C ILE A 161 12.71 -1.96 8.54
N ALA A 162 11.48 -2.23 8.07
CA ALA A 162 10.43 -1.22 7.99
C ALA A 162 9.92 -0.87 9.38
N ARG A 163 9.88 0.42 9.71
CA ARG A 163 9.43 0.87 11.04
C ARG A 163 7.91 0.94 11.14
N GLY A 164 7.26 1.32 10.05
CA GLY A 164 5.81 1.55 10.00
C GLY A 164 5.36 2.46 11.15
N THR A 165 5.91 3.66 11.26
CA THR A 165 5.64 4.53 12.41
C THR A 165 4.14 4.89 12.49
N PRO A 166 3.47 4.67 13.63
CA PRO A 166 2.08 5.11 13.81
C PRO A 166 1.87 6.59 13.45
N GLY A 167 0.79 6.88 12.73
CA GLY A 167 0.44 8.21 12.26
C GLY A 167 1.26 8.72 11.07
N SER A 168 2.33 8.03 10.65
CA SER A 168 3.08 8.40 9.46
C SER A 168 2.44 7.86 8.18
N VAL A 169 2.78 8.46 7.04
CA VAL A 169 2.46 7.97 5.70
C VAL A 169 3.78 7.57 5.05
N PRO A 170 4.14 6.27 5.07
CA PRO A 170 5.45 5.86 4.60
C PRO A 170 5.63 6.14 3.11
N SER A 171 6.85 6.49 2.73
CA SER A 171 7.18 6.84 1.36
C SER A 171 7.03 5.70 0.37
N TYR A 172 7.24 4.44 0.79
CA TYR A 172 6.95 3.24 -0.01
C TYR A 172 5.45 3.05 -0.25
N LEU A 173 4.60 3.40 0.73
CA LEU A 173 3.15 3.36 0.55
C LEU A 173 2.72 4.40 -0.49
N ILE A 174 3.27 5.61 -0.41
CA ILE A 174 3.03 6.66 -1.41
C ILE A 174 3.45 6.17 -2.80
N THR A 175 4.62 5.53 -2.93
CA THR A 175 5.09 4.99 -4.22
C THR A 175 4.12 3.95 -4.76
N ALA A 176 3.65 2.99 -3.96
CA ALA A 176 2.64 2.01 -4.40
C ALA A 176 1.33 2.69 -4.84
N LEU A 177 0.90 3.73 -4.11
CA LEU A 177 -0.32 4.48 -4.43
C LEU A 177 -0.18 5.45 -5.61
N MET A 178 1.02 5.66 -6.14
CA MET A 178 1.18 6.33 -7.44
C MET A 178 0.62 5.47 -8.58
N HIS A 179 0.50 4.15 -8.39
CA HIS A 179 -0.12 3.27 -9.37
C HIS A 179 -1.65 3.23 -9.20
N TYR A 180 -2.15 3.30 -7.95
CA TYR A 180 -3.58 3.12 -7.65
C TYR A 180 -4.11 4.08 -6.55
N PRO A 181 -4.17 5.39 -6.81
CA PRO A 181 -4.51 6.41 -5.80
C PRO A 181 -5.94 6.34 -5.26
N ASP A 182 -6.90 5.75 -5.98
CA ASP A 182 -8.32 5.62 -5.58
C ASP A 182 -8.64 4.31 -4.82
N THR A 183 -7.63 3.47 -4.53
CA THR A 183 -7.78 2.14 -3.88
C THR A 183 -8.45 2.15 -2.50
N PHE A 184 -8.21 3.15 -1.63
CA PHE A 184 -8.70 3.14 -0.24
C PHE A 184 -10.22 3.00 -0.11
N GLU A 185 -10.96 3.57 -1.05
CA GLU A 185 -12.41 3.64 -0.94
C GLU A 185 -13.09 2.54 -1.72
N GLY A 186 -12.50 2.09 -2.82
CA GLY A 186 -13.21 1.32 -3.83
C GLY A 186 -14.30 2.17 -4.49
N LEU A 187 -14.35 2.22 -5.82
CA LEU A 187 -15.30 3.09 -6.54
C LEU A 187 -16.76 2.79 -6.17
N SER A 188 -17.07 1.54 -5.80
CA SER A 188 -18.40 1.07 -5.38
C SER A 188 -18.83 1.44 -3.95
N ARG A 189 -17.90 1.86 -3.06
CA ARG A 189 -18.24 2.21 -1.66
C ARG A 189 -18.13 3.71 -1.38
N ARG A 190 -18.09 4.55 -2.40
CA ARG A 190 -18.15 6.02 -2.26
C ARG A 190 -19.54 6.55 -1.93
N GLU A 191 -20.59 5.79 -2.21
CA GLU A 191 -21.97 6.13 -1.86
C GLU A 191 -22.27 5.96 -0.35
N TRP A 192 -21.45 6.55 0.52
CA TRP A 192 -21.88 6.80 1.90
C TRP A 192 -22.54 8.17 1.95
N HIS A 193 -23.76 8.24 1.38
CA HIS A 193 -24.77 9.13 1.93
C HIS A 193 -25.25 8.53 3.27
N TRP A 194 -24.36 8.41 4.26
CA TRP A 194 -24.83 8.22 5.63
C TRP A 194 -25.24 9.59 6.14
N PRO A 195 -26.54 9.89 6.31
CA PRO A 195 -26.99 11.23 6.69
C PRO A 195 -26.65 11.57 8.16
N HIS A 196 -25.85 10.74 8.84
CA HIS A 196 -25.76 10.68 10.30
C HIS A 196 -24.35 10.43 10.86
N ILE A 197 -23.28 10.54 10.05
CA ILE A 197 -21.92 10.64 10.63
C ILE A 197 -21.81 12.05 11.23
N SER A 198 -22.14 12.16 12.52
CA SER A 198 -21.90 13.35 13.32
C SER A 198 -20.38 13.49 13.57
N ASP A 199 -19.92 14.68 13.96
CA ASP A 199 -18.53 14.90 14.40
C ASP A 199 -18.07 13.89 15.47
N GLU A 200 -19.01 13.25 16.19
CA GLU A 200 -18.77 12.23 17.20
C GLU A 200 -18.30 10.88 16.63
N THR A 201 -18.52 10.62 15.34
CA THR A 201 -18.13 9.36 14.66
C THR A 201 -16.85 9.47 13.83
N LEU A 202 -16.29 10.70 13.70
CA LEU A 202 -14.98 10.94 13.06
C LEU A 202 -13.81 10.23 13.78
N PRO A 203 -13.74 10.18 15.13
CA PRO A 203 -12.66 9.47 15.82
C PRO A 203 -12.61 7.98 15.50
N ASP A 204 -13.76 7.36 15.24
CA ASP A 204 -13.83 5.94 14.87
C ASP A 204 -13.33 5.69 13.45
N LEU A 205 -13.48 6.67 12.55
CA LEU A 205 -12.99 6.60 11.18
C LEU A 205 -11.45 6.69 11.13
N GLU A 206 -10.84 7.52 11.98
CA GLU A 206 -9.37 7.62 12.07
C GLU A 206 -8.72 6.31 12.51
N LYS A 207 -9.46 5.47 13.24
CA LYS A 207 -9.03 4.13 13.68
C LYS A 207 -9.42 3.02 12.70
N TRP A 208 -10.20 3.34 11.67
CA TRP A 208 -10.69 2.36 10.72
C TRP A 208 -9.57 1.94 9.75
N GLN A 209 -9.32 0.64 9.65
CA GLN A 209 -8.42 0.09 8.63
C GLN A 209 -9.12 0.04 7.27
N ASP A 210 -8.61 0.80 6.30
CA ASP A 210 -9.08 0.80 4.92
C ASP A 210 -8.19 0.00 3.97
N LEU A 211 -6.90 -0.13 4.31
CA LEU A 211 -5.90 -0.86 3.53
C LEU A 211 -4.98 -1.66 4.46
N MET A 212 -4.58 -2.85 4.03
CA MET A 212 -3.53 -3.64 4.68
C MET A 212 -2.25 -3.60 3.85
N ILE A 213 -1.13 -3.30 4.49
CA ILE A 213 0.19 -3.36 3.85
C ILE A 213 0.97 -4.50 4.47
N VAL A 214 1.41 -5.43 3.62
CA VAL A 214 2.30 -6.53 3.96
C VAL A 214 3.70 -6.17 3.48
N VAL A 215 4.65 -6.04 4.41
CA VAL A 215 5.99 -5.57 4.09
C VAL A 215 6.99 -6.73 4.18
N ALA A 216 7.61 -7.04 3.04
CA ALA A 216 8.75 -7.94 2.94
C ALA A 216 10.05 -7.15 3.14
N ASP A 217 10.36 -6.91 4.42
CA ASP A 217 11.61 -6.27 4.84
C ASP A 217 12.73 -7.26 5.17
N ARG A 218 13.89 -6.74 5.57
CA ARG A 218 15.04 -7.59 5.93
C ARG A 218 14.67 -8.63 6.97
N LYS A 219 13.87 -8.25 7.97
CA LYS A 219 13.46 -9.17 9.05
C LYS A 219 12.51 -10.26 8.53
N ALA A 220 11.58 -9.92 7.65
CA ALA A 220 10.76 -10.89 6.96
C ALA A 220 11.60 -11.89 6.14
N CYS A 221 12.59 -11.38 5.41
CA CYS A 221 13.39 -12.20 4.50
C CYS A 221 14.47 -13.04 5.19
N GLU A 222 15.09 -12.55 6.26
CA GLU A 222 16.16 -13.26 6.98
C GLU A 222 15.60 -14.12 8.12
N GLU A 223 14.59 -13.63 8.85
CA GLU A 223 14.07 -14.27 10.06
C GLU A 223 12.67 -14.87 9.90
N GLY A 224 11.98 -14.61 8.79
CA GLY A 224 10.66 -15.15 8.51
C GLY A 224 9.52 -14.41 9.20
N TRP A 225 9.78 -13.23 9.77
CA TRP A 225 8.77 -12.41 10.46
C TRP A 225 8.22 -11.33 9.54
N VAL A 226 7.11 -11.61 8.86
CA VAL A 226 6.45 -10.70 7.92
C VAL A 226 5.69 -9.61 8.69
N LEU A 227 5.83 -8.35 8.26
CA LEU A 227 5.18 -7.21 8.88
C LEU A 227 3.83 -6.90 8.23
N PHE A 228 2.81 -6.70 9.05
CA PHE A 228 1.47 -6.26 8.66
C PHE A 228 1.20 -4.90 9.28
N LEU A 229 0.82 -3.96 8.43
CA LEU A 229 0.45 -2.61 8.82
C LEU A 229 -0.99 -2.35 8.41
N ALA A 230 -1.79 -1.90 9.36
CA ALA A 230 -3.12 -1.38 9.08
C ALA A 230 -3.04 0.11 8.73
N VAL A 231 -3.73 0.52 7.67
CA VAL A 231 -3.67 1.89 7.15
C VAL A 231 -5.08 2.45 7.06
N ASN A 232 -5.28 3.68 7.54
CA ASN A 232 -6.57 4.35 7.49
C ASN A 232 -6.80 5.13 6.18
N HIS A 233 -7.97 5.73 6.02
CA HIS A 233 -8.34 6.54 4.83
C HIS A 233 -7.41 7.73 4.52
N HIS A 234 -6.54 8.14 5.45
CA HIS A 234 -5.53 9.17 5.23
C HIS A 234 -4.19 8.63 4.77
N GLY A 235 -4.07 7.31 4.54
CA GLY A 235 -2.80 6.65 4.26
C GLY A 235 -1.90 6.53 5.49
N LYS A 236 -2.42 6.80 6.70
CA LYS A 236 -1.62 6.78 7.94
C LYS A 236 -1.57 5.38 8.51
N ILE A 237 -0.41 4.97 8.99
CA ILE A 237 -0.23 3.71 9.73
C ILE A 237 -0.98 3.81 11.07
N LEU A 238 -1.79 2.81 11.37
CA LEU A 238 -2.48 2.68 12.66
C LEU A 238 -1.52 2.17 13.76
N PRO A 239 -1.83 2.40 15.06
CA PRO A 239 -0.91 2.07 16.15
C PRO A 239 -0.49 0.60 16.25
N PHE A 240 -1.44 -0.32 16.00
CA PHE A 240 -1.18 -1.75 16.05
C PHE A 240 -0.48 -2.25 14.79
N ARG A 241 0.68 -2.88 14.99
CA ARG A 241 1.53 -3.44 13.94
C ARG A 241 1.85 -4.87 14.31
N ALA A 242 1.65 -5.80 13.38
CA ALA A 242 1.82 -7.22 13.67
C ALA A 242 2.99 -7.81 12.89
N ARG A 243 3.76 -8.68 13.53
CA ARG A 243 4.67 -9.61 12.90
C ARG A 243 4.08 -11.00 13.00
N GLU A 244 4.01 -11.68 11.86
CA GLU A 244 3.58 -13.08 11.79
C GLU A 244 4.61 -13.90 11.01
N ARG A 245 4.59 -15.21 11.23
CA ARG A 245 5.44 -16.17 10.53
C ARG A 245 5.16 -16.16 9.04
N ALA A 246 6.18 -16.47 8.26
CA ALA A 246 6.07 -16.56 6.81
C ALA A 246 4.97 -17.55 6.38
N SER A 247 4.86 -18.70 7.04
CA SER A 247 3.83 -19.72 6.71
C SER A 247 2.39 -19.28 6.99
N TRP A 248 2.17 -18.32 7.89
CA TRP A 248 0.84 -17.82 8.25
C TRP A 248 0.42 -16.58 7.47
N THR A 249 1.30 -16.05 6.61
CA THR A 249 1.04 -14.78 5.94
C THR A 249 -0.15 -14.86 4.99
N GLU A 250 -0.28 -15.96 4.26
CA GLU A 250 -1.44 -16.22 3.41
C GLU A 250 -2.75 -16.21 4.20
N GLN A 251 -2.80 -16.89 5.34
CA GLN A 251 -4.00 -16.94 6.18
C GLN A 251 -4.36 -15.56 6.75
N MET A 252 -3.36 -14.74 7.12
CA MET A 252 -3.59 -13.36 7.56
C MET A 252 -4.19 -12.50 6.45
N ILE A 253 -3.73 -12.69 5.21
CA ILE A 253 -4.30 -12.02 4.02
C ILE A 253 -5.74 -12.48 3.79
N ALA A 254 -5.97 -13.79 3.77
CA ALA A 254 -7.30 -14.37 3.57
C ALA A 254 -8.30 -13.87 4.62
N ASN A 255 -7.92 -13.86 5.90
CA ASN A 255 -8.75 -13.35 6.99
C ASN A 255 -9.15 -11.88 6.77
N TYR A 256 -8.20 -11.05 6.33
CA TYR A 256 -8.48 -9.65 6.04
C TYR A 256 -9.43 -9.47 4.86
N LEU A 257 -9.26 -10.24 3.80
CA LEU A 257 -10.16 -10.24 2.65
C LEU A 257 -11.58 -10.72 3.05
N ASP A 258 -11.69 -11.63 4.02
CA ASP A 258 -12.94 -12.06 4.63
C ASP A 258 -13.54 -11.03 5.62
N GLY A 259 -12.83 -9.91 5.86
CA GLY A 259 -13.31 -8.76 6.62
C GLY A 259 -12.75 -8.64 8.04
N GLN A 260 -11.84 -9.53 8.46
CA GLN A 260 -11.17 -9.42 9.76
C GLN A 260 -10.12 -8.30 9.72
N LYS A 261 -10.22 -7.32 10.61
CA LYS A 261 -9.19 -6.28 10.71
C LYS A 261 -7.98 -6.73 11.50
N LEU A 262 -6.86 -6.05 11.28
CA LEU A 262 -5.61 -6.37 11.97
C LEU A 262 -5.72 -6.16 13.48
N ASP A 263 -6.44 -5.13 13.93
CA ASP A 263 -6.62 -4.77 15.33
C ASP A 263 -7.43 -5.80 16.13
N GLU A 264 -8.20 -6.66 15.48
CA GLU A 264 -8.92 -7.78 16.11
C GLU A 264 -7.98 -8.85 16.68
N ASN A 265 -6.69 -8.80 16.36
CA ASN A 265 -5.67 -9.70 16.91
C ASN A 265 -5.12 -9.26 18.28
N THR A 266 -5.60 -8.14 18.84
CA THR A 266 -5.16 -7.63 20.14
C THR A 266 -6.32 -7.10 20.98
N SER A 267 -6.12 -7.06 22.29
CA SER A 267 -7.03 -6.37 23.22
C SER A 267 -6.65 -4.92 23.49
N ASP A 268 -5.49 -4.48 22.97
CA ASP A 268 -4.90 -3.15 23.19
C ASP A 268 -4.37 -2.60 21.85
N SER A 269 -5.29 -2.29 20.94
CA SER A 269 -4.97 -1.84 19.58
C SER A 269 -4.51 -0.39 19.49
N ASP A 270 -4.78 0.41 20.51
CA ASP A 270 -4.33 1.80 20.61
C ASP A 270 -2.86 1.92 21.05
N LYS A 271 -2.24 0.82 21.48
CA LYS A 271 -0.86 0.81 21.92
C LYS A 271 0.09 0.77 20.72
N GLU A 272 0.95 1.78 20.62
CA GLU A 272 1.97 1.91 19.59
C GLU A 272 3.09 0.88 19.77
N MET A 273 2.84 -0.37 19.36
CA MET A 273 3.82 -1.45 19.50
C MET A 273 3.80 -2.40 18.30
N GLU A 274 4.97 -2.99 18.03
CA GLU A 274 5.08 -4.16 17.17
C GLU A 274 4.79 -5.41 18.01
N PHE A 275 3.82 -6.22 17.57
CA PHE A 275 3.37 -7.42 18.27
C PHE A 275 3.69 -8.67 17.45
N TYR A 276 4.29 -9.68 18.07
CA TYR A 276 4.53 -10.98 17.44
C TYR A 276 3.35 -11.87 17.77
N LEU A 277 2.55 -12.23 16.77
CA LEU A 277 1.32 -13.00 16.98
C LEU A 277 1.60 -14.41 17.52
N ARG A 278 2.80 -14.93 17.27
CA ARG A 278 3.26 -16.24 17.72
C ARG A 278 4.66 -16.17 18.32
N GLY A 279 4.97 -17.12 19.21
CA GLY A 279 6.33 -17.32 19.72
C GLY A 279 7.20 -18.13 18.74
N GLY A 280 8.47 -18.37 19.08
CA GLY A 280 9.36 -19.24 18.30
C GLY A 280 10.15 -18.50 17.21
N SER A 281 10.43 -19.19 16.11
CA SER A 281 11.08 -18.64 14.90
C SER A 281 10.03 -18.19 13.88
N GLY A 282 10.33 -17.14 13.10
CA GLY A 282 9.46 -16.70 11.99
C GLY A 282 9.38 -17.72 10.85
N TRP A 283 10.38 -18.61 10.78
CA TRP A 283 10.43 -19.74 9.84
C TRP A 283 9.87 -21.05 10.39
N ASP A 284 9.39 -21.08 11.65
CA ASP A 284 8.80 -22.29 12.19
C ASP A 284 7.56 -22.65 11.36
N PRO A 285 7.40 -23.92 10.95
CA PRO A 285 6.24 -24.34 10.19
C PRO A 285 4.97 -24.20 11.03
N ASP A 286 3.84 -24.35 10.36
CA ASP A 286 2.56 -24.58 11.01
C ASP A 286 2.64 -25.87 11.82
N SER A 287 2.96 -25.71 13.10
CA SER A 287 2.80 -26.79 14.06
C SER A 287 1.31 -27.04 14.20
N VAL A 288 0.80 -28.00 13.42
CA VAL A 288 -0.51 -28.60 13.67
C VAL A 288 -0.49 -29.12 15.12
N PRO A 289 -1.45 -28.73 15.97
CA PRO A 289 -1.62 -29.35 17.29
C PRO A 289 -1.81 -30.86 17.19
#